data_AF-A0A2E8IEK5-F1
#
_entry.id   AF-A0A2E8IEK5-F1
#
_cell.length_a   1.000
_cell.length_b   1.000
_cell.length_c   1.000
_cell.angle_alpha   90.00
_cell.angle_beta   90.00
_cell.angle_gamma   90.00
#
_symmetry.space_group_name_H-M   'P 1'
#
loop_
_entity.id
_entity.type
_entity.pdbx_description
1 polymer ?
#
loop_
_entity_poly.entity_id
_entity_poly.type
_entity_poly.pdbx_seq_one_letter_code
_entity_poly.pdbx_strand_id
1 'polypeptide(L)'
;MFFYDISYILMYVAASVVMLFVLRGFFRGEVNGFYFLIPVFVIMYILPSVLDAVGQGVVGFYHSRYASEALSDDVTAILYNFYVTAVLVMFYVGARSGGANKHQLSAAQVVKFLDFIRRWRLFVWAFVLAPGVLVIMSGDIGFYNEYADRDRSSASFLQLLAAKVAVISMPLIALFVSENLYRFKRRGSFFYLLVVVFLMVFASLNCYIHGKRSVVAIFVFCLLLSFFVTKVISRKALASVIIISILFFGFFLFSYGKNIETGSGFVQAVQGLRIDFSRDYGLKFTMYHELLNENHVLPYRGASYFFLVTSFIPRSVWIDKPYPYAVYFTNSFFGNFGGDYLYGWGLTTSFVAEAVSNLGWLGLVFFPIFYIFCLKRIDKQKNMSARILGYMIMVLLLAIQPVAAFPLILAFLMMVLFKKKIVFKGGR
;
A
#
# COMPACT_ATOMS: atom_id res chain seq x y z
N MET A 1 6.62 -17.67 28.78
CA MET A 1 5.19 -18.05 28.67
C MET A 1 4.25 -16.94 29.17
N PHE A 2 4.19 -16.59 30.47
CA PHE A 2 3.24 -15.57 30.98
C PHE A 2 3.27 -14.21 30.24
N PHE A 3 4.45 -13.61 30.04
CA PHE A 3 4.59 -12.35 29.30
C PHE A 3 4.26 -12.47 27.81
N TYR A 4 4.51 -13.65 27.23
CA TYR A 4 4.21 -13.94 25.83
C TYR A 4 2.70 -13.87 25.60
N ASP A 5 1.90 -14.61 26.38
CA ASP A 5 0.44 -14.64 26.24
C ASP A 5 -0.20 -13.27 26.53
N ILE A 6 0.30 -12.57 27.56
CA ILE A 6 -0.17 -11.21 27.88
C ILE A 6 0.04 -10.25 26.71
N SER A 7 1.18 -10.34 26.02
CA SER A 7 1.49 -9.44 24.91
C SER A 7 0.48 -9.60 23.76
N TYR A 8 0.07 -10.84 23.46
CA TYR A 8 -0.97 -11.12 22.45
C TYR A 8 -2.35 -10.64 22.89
N ILE A 9 -2.75 -10.94 24.13
CA ILE A 9 -4.05 -10.50 24.67
C ILE A 9 -4.16 -8.98 24.61
N LEU A 10 -3.12 -8.26 25.04
CA LEU A 10 -3.09 -6.81 25.03
C LEU A 10 -3.22 -6.26 23.60
N MET A 11 -2.48 -6.85 22.65
CA MET A 11 -2.55 -6.49 21.23
C MET A 11 -3.96 -6.68 20.67
N TYR A 12 -4.63 -7.80 20.98
CA TYR A 12 -5.98 -8.09 20.49
C TYR A 12 -7.04 -7.19 21.08
N VAL A 13 -6.96 -6.91 22.38
CA VAL A 13 -7.88 -5.99 23.05
C VAL A 13 -7.72 -4.59 22.46
N ALA A 14 -6.48 -4.10 22.31
CA ALA A 14 -6.21 -2.82 21.69
C ALA A 14 -6.73 -2.76 20.24
N ALA A 15 -6.44 -3.77 19.42
CA ALA A 15 -6.94 -3.89 18.05
C ALA A 15 -8.46 -3.79 17.98
N SER A 16 -9.15 -4.55 18.82
CA SER A 16 -10.61 -4.59 18.86
C SER A 16 -11.22 -3.25 19.25
N VAL A 17 -10.72 -2.62 20.33
CA VAL A 17 -11.19 -1.32 20.81
C VAL A 17 -10.98 -0.22 19.76
N VAL A 18 -9.80 -0.18 19.15
CA VAL A 18 -9.46 0.84 18.16
C VAL A 18 -10.24 0.62 16.85
N MET A 19 -10.44 -0.63 16.42
CA MET A 19 -11.28 -0.94 15.25
C MET A 19 -12.74 -0.55 15.48
N LEU A 20 -13.32 -0.81 16.65
CA LEU A 20 -14.67 -0.35 16.98
C LEU A 20 -14.78 1.19 16.94
N PHE A 21 -13.74 1.89 17.39
CA PHE A 21 -13.66 3.35 17.26
C PHE A 21 -13.65 3.81 15.80
N VAL A 22 -12.83 3.17 14.95
CA VAL A 22 -12.77 3.47 13.50
C VAL A 22 -14.10 3.20 12.81
N LEU A 23 -14.73 2.05 13.09
CA LEU A 23 -16.03 1.67 12.54
C LEU A 23 -17.11 2.68 12.92
N ARG A 24 -17.16 3.11 14.19
CA ARG A 24 -18.07 4.18 14.64
C ARG A 24 -17.81 5.49 13.89
N GLY A 25 -16.56 5.88 13.68
CA GLY A 25 -16.18 7.05 12.89
C GLY A 25 -16.63 6.96 11.43
N PHE A 26 -16.41 5.81 10.80
CA PHE A 26 -16.84 5.48 9.44
C PHE A 26 -18.36 5.58 9.29
N PHE A 27 -19.12 4.97 10.20
CA PHE A 27 -20.59 5.02 10.19
C PHE A 27 -21.15 6.39 10.54
N ARG A 28 -20.37 7.28 11.18
CA ARG A 28 -20.70 8.70 11.34
C ARG A 28 -20.33 9.54 10.10
N GLY A 29 -19.46 9.03 9.23
CA GLY A 29 -18.98 9.71 8.02
C GLY A 29 -17.96 10.79 8.28
N GLU A 30 -17.25 10.65 9.39
CA GLU A 30 -16.08 11.46 9.68
C GLU A 30 -14.97 11.07 8.69
N VAL A 31 -14.32 12.06 8.09
CA VAL A 31 -13.20 11.83 7.17
C VAL A 31 -11.91 12.19 7.88
N ASN A 32 -11.15 11.16 8.26
CA ASN A 32 -9.90 11.26 8.97
C ASN A 32 -8.94 10.22 8.36
N GLY A 33 -7.69 10.63 8.07
CA GLY A 33 -6.70 9.73 7.48
C GLY A 33 -6.43 8.47 8.32
N PHE A 34 -6.52 8.57 9.65
CA PHE A 34 -6.35 7.44 10.56
C PHE A 34 -7.43 6.36 10.36
N TYR A 35 -8.65 6.70 9.92
CA TYR A 35 -9.71 5.73 9.66
C TYR A 35 -9.44 4.83 8.45
N PHE A 36 -8.56 5.25 7.55
CA PHE A 36 -8.08 4.40 6.45
C PHE A 36 -6.80 3.67 6.82
N LEU A 37 -5.93 4.32 7.58
CA LEU A 37 -4.65 3.75 8.00
C LEU A 37 -4.82 2.56 8.95
N ILE A 38 -5.62 2.72 10.00
CA ILE A 38 -5.74 1.75 11.09
C ILE A 38 -6.23 0.39 10.59
N PRO A 39 -7.32 0.29 9.78
CA PRO A 39 -7.76 -1.02 9.27
C PRO A 39 -6.67 -1.75 8.49
N VAL A 40 -5.92 -1.02 7.65
CA VAL A 40 -4.81 -1.61 6.89
C VAL A 40 -3.69 -2.05 7.83
N PHE A 41 -3.34 -1.24 8.84
CA PHE A 41 -2.35 -1.62 9.84
C PHE A 41 -2.75 -2.89 10.60
N VAL A 42 -4.01 -2.98 11.05
CA VAL A 42 -4.53 -4.17 11.74
C VAL A 42 -4.47 -5.40 10.85
N ILE A 43 -4.91 -5.30 9.58
CA ILE A 43 -4.89 -6.42 8.64
C ILE A 43 -3.46 -6.88 8.32
N MET A 44 -2.52 -5.94 8.12
CA MET A 44 -1.17 -6.28 7.67
C MET A 44 -0.22 -6.68 8.79
N TYR A 45 -0.39 -6.14 10.00
CA TYR A 45 0.54 -6.35 11.12
C TYR A 45 -0.07 -7.24 12.22
N ILE A 46 -1.32 -7.02 12.61
CA ILE A 46 -1.89 -7.71 13.79
C ILE A 46 -2.58 -9.02 13.41
N LEU A 47 -3.41 -9.03 12.36
CA LEU A 47 -4.17 -10.20 11.94
C LEU A 47 -3.30 -11.46 11.69
N PRO A 48 -2.12 -11.40 11.05
CA PRO A 48 -1.29 -12.59 10.86
C PRO A 48 -0.83 -13.19 12.19
N SER A 49 -0.51 -12.36 13.19
CA SER A 49 -0.16 -12.81 14.53
C SER A 49 -1.36 -13.41 15.28
N VAL A 50 -2.59 -12.97 14.98
CA VAL A 50 -3.82 -13.65 15.44
C VAL A 50 -3.92 -15.05 14.86
N LEU A 51 -3.68 -15.18 13.55
CA LEU A 51 -3.74 -16.45 12.86
C LEU A 51 -2.66 -17.43 13.37
N ASP A 52 -1.49 -16.94 13.76
CA ASP A 52 -0.46 -17.77 14.40
C ASP A 52 -0.94 -18.36 15.73
N ALA A 53 -1.60 -17.55 16.57
CA ALA A 53 -2.08 -17.98 17.88
C ALA A 53 -3.24 -18.97 17.80
N VAL A 54 -4.11 -18.85 16.79
CA VAL A 54 -5.27 -19.74 16.59
C VAL A 54 -4.90 -20.97 15.77
N GLY A 55 -3.99 -20.82 14.81
CA GLY A 55 -3.73 -21.80 13.75
C GLY A 55 -2.69 -22.87 14.05
N GLN A 56 -2.23 -23.02 15.31
CA GLN A 56 -1.24 -24.01 15.76
C GLN A 56 -0.16 -24.34 14.70
N GLY A 57 0.78 -23.40 14.45
CA GLY A 57 2.00 -23.75 13.69
C GLY A 57 2.17 -23.10 12.31
N VAL A 58 1.59 -21.93 12.04
CA VAL A 58 1.96 -21.11 10.86
C VAL A 58 3.29 -20.36 11.08
N VAL A 59 4.17 -20.90 11.95
CA VAL A 59 5.42 -20.26 12.33
C VAL A 59 6.53 -20.76 11.42
N GLY A 60 7.01 -19.87 10.56
CA GLY A 60 8.14 -20.11 9.68
C GLY A 60 7.77 -20.13 8.20
N PHE A 61 8.79 -19.93 7.38
CA PHE A 61 8.73 -20.07 5.93
C PHE A 61 9.63 -21.24 5.55
N TYR A 62 9.09 -22.25 4.88
CA TYR A 62 9.88 -23.39 4.40
C TYR A 62 11.07 -22.96 3.53
N HIS A 63 10.96 -21.82 2.86
CA HIS A 63 11.98 -21.29 1.98
C HIS A 63 13.06 -20.44 2.69
N SER A 64 12.92 -20.13 3.97
CA SER A 64 13.93 -19.36 4.72
C SER A 64 14.05 -19.80 6.18
N ARG A 65 15.24 -20.32 6.49
CA ARG A 65 15.66 -20.63 7.87
C ARG A 65 15.69 -19.37 8.74
N TYR A 66 16.34 -18.30 8.27
CA TYR A 66 16.52 -17.06 9.03
C TYR A 66 15.19 -16.39 9.40
N ALA A 67 14.23 -16.38 8.47
CA ALA A 67 12.90 -15.87 8.76
C ALA A 67 12.11 -16.77 9.67
N SER A 68 12.32 -18.09 9.60
CA SER A 68 11.69 -19.02 10.54
C SER A 68 12.21 -18.84 11.95
N GLU A 69 13.52 -18.69 12.13
CA GLU A 69 14.15 -18.39 13.43
C GLU A 69 13.57 -17.11 14.04
N ALA A 70 13.54 -16.01 13.27
CA ALA A 70 12.99 -14.74 13.73
C ALA A 70 11.49 -14.78 14.07
N LEU A 71 10.71 -15.62 13.39
CA LEU A 71 9.27 -15.78 13.66
C LEU A 71 9.00 -16.67 14.88
N SER A 72 9.89 -17.62 15.17
CA SER A 72 9.80 -18.53 16.31
C SER A 72 10.38 -17.98 17.61
N ASP A 73 11.11 -16.87 17.56
CA ASP A 73 11.75 -16.27 18.73
C ASP A 73 10.74 -15.55 19.65
N ASP A 74 10.61 -16.04 20.88
CA ASP A 74 9.68 -15.52 21.90
C ASP A 74 9.96 -14.06 22.24
N VAL A 75 11.24 -13.67 22.32
CA VAL A 75 11.64 -12.30 22.68
C VAL A 75 11.20 -11.32 21.58
N THR A 76 11.44 -11.68 20.32
CA THR A 76 10.98 -10.92 19.15
C THR A 76 9.47 -10.83 19.11
N ALA A 77 8.75 -11.92 19.38
CA ALA A 77 7.29 -11.91 19.42
C ALA A 77 6.74 -10.96 20.51
N ILE A 78 7.31 -11.00 21.72
CA ILE A 78 6.93 -10.11 22.82
C ILE A 78 7.20 -8.65 22.46
N LEU A 79 8.41 -8.34 21.99
CA LEU A 79 8.82 -7.00 21.58
C LEU A 79 7.90 -6.47 20.46
N TYR A 80 7.66 -7.29 19.45
CA TYR A 80 6.78 -6.99 18.34
C TYR A 80 5.36 -6.66 18.81
N ASN A 81 4.76 -7.51 19.64
CA ASN A 81 3.39 -7.35 20.12
C ASN A 81 3.21 -6.07 20.94
N PHE A 82 4.14 -5.76 21.86
CA PHE A 82 4.12 -4.50 22.59
C PHE A 82 4.30 -3.30 21.66
N TYR A 83 5.21 -3.40 20.70
CA TYR A 83 5.46 -2.34 19.73
C TYR A 83 4.22 -2.03 18.88
N VAL A 84 3.62 -3.02 18.21
CA VAL A 84 2.45 -2.77 17.35
C VAL A 84 1.25 -2.31 18.16
N THR A 85 1.12 -2.76 19.42
CA THR A 85 0.11 -2.24 20.35
C THR A 85 0.33 -0.77 20.68
N ALA A 86 1.57 -0.38 21.01
CA ALA A 86 1.92 1.01 21.28
C ALA A 86 1.65 1.91 20.06
N VAL A 87 2.06 1.47 18.87
CA VAL A 87 1.77 2.16 17.60
C VAL A 87 0.27 2.34 17.41
N LEU A 88 -0.52 1.29 17.63
CA LEU A 88 -1.97 1.34 17.45
C LEU A 88 -2.62 2.33 18.43
N VAL A 89 -2.19 2.33 19.69
CA VAL A 89 -2.64 3.30 20.70
C VAL A 89 -2.23 4.73 20.30
N MET A 90 -1.00 4.94 19.81
CA MET A 90 -0.55 6.23 19.31
C MET A 90 -1.38 6.72 18.12
N PHE A 91 -1.74 5.83 17.19
CA PHE A 91 -2.64 6.16 16.07
C PHE A 91 -4.06 6.50 16.56
N TYR A 92 -4.57 5.78 17.55
CA TYR A 92 -5.84 6.08 18.19
C TYR A 92 -5.85 7.47 18.85
N VAL A 93 -4.83 7.78 19.64
CA VAL A 93 -4.65 9.11 20.26
C VAL A 93 -4.44 10.18 19.18
N GLY A 94 -3.70 9.88 18.12
CA GLY A 94 -3.53 10.73 16.94
C GLY A 94 -4.86 11.07 16.27
N ALA A 95 -5.74 10.08 16.10
CA ALA A 95 -7.06 10.23 15.52
C ALA A 95 -7.98 11.08 16.43
N ARG A 96 -7.94 10.90 17.75
CA ARG A 96 -8.74 11.66 18.72
C ARG A 96 -8.28 13.11 18.88
N SER A 97 -6.97 13.33 19.00
CA SER A 97 -6.38 14.67 19.19
C SER A 97 -6.58 15.60 17.98
N GLY A 98 -6.89 15.04 16.80
CA GLY A 98 -7.34 15.82 15.63
C GLY A 98 -8.77 16.37 15.73
N GLY A 99 -9.45 16.20 16.87
CA GLY A 99 -10.87 16.46 17.10
C GLY A 99 -11.42 17.84 16.70
N ALA A 100 -10.58 18.85 16.48
CA ALA A 100 -11.01 20.16 15.97
C ALA A 100 -11.35 20.17 14.45
N ASN A 101 -10.92 19.16 13.68
CA ASN A 101 -11.15 19.06 12.23
C ASN A 101 -11.93 17.80 11.83
N LYS A 102 -12.99 17.46 12.57
CA LYS A 102 -14.02 16.52 12.10
C LYS A 102 -14.84 17.13 10.96
N HIS A 103 -14.18 17.43 9.86
CA HIS A 103 -14.85 17.95 8.68
C HIS A 103 -15.62 16.82 8.01
N GLN A 104 -16.95 16.85 8.16
CA GLN A 104 -17.78 16.25 7.12
C GLN A 104 -17.50 16.99 5.83
N LEU A 105 -17.04 16.27 4.80
CA LEU A 105 -16.85 16.87 3.49
C LEU A 105 -18.19 17.44 3.01
N SER A 106 -18.18 18.75 2.73
CA SER A 106 -19.33 19.43 2.13
C SER A 106 -19.54 18.93 0.70
N ALA A 107 -20.79 18.86 0.26
CA ALA A 107 -21.11 18.49 -1.12
C ALA A 107 -20.38 19.39 -2.13
N ALA A 108 -20.21 20.67 -1.83
CA ALA A 108 -19.49 21.62 -2.67
C ALA A 108 -18.00 21.27 -2.86
N GLN A 109 -17.32 20.77 -1.82
CA GLN A 109 -15.92 20.32 -1.94
C GLN A 109 -15.81 19.09 -2.83
N VAL A 110 -16.75 18.14 -2.70
CA VAL A 110 -16.82 16.95 -3.55
C VAL A 110 -17.03 17.34 -5.01
N VAL A 111 -17.97 18.23 -5.29
CA VAL A 111 -18.23 18.72 -6.65
C VAL A 111 -16.99 19.40 -7.25
N LYS A 112 -16.35 20.31 -6.51
CA LYS A 112 -15.10 20.98 -6.97
C LYS A 112 -13.98 19.98 -7.27
N PHE A 113 -13.85 18.94 -6.45
CA PHE A 113 -12.88 17.87 -6.66
C PHE A 113 -13.15 17.09 -7.96
N LEU A 114 -14.39 16.65 -8.15
CA LEU A 114 -14.81 15.93 -9.36
C LEU A 114 -14.69 16.79 -10.62
N ASP A 115 -14.99 18.09 -10.52
CA ASP A 115 -14.79 19.03 -11.64
C ASP A 115 -13.30 19.28 -11.96
N PHE A 116 -12.42 19.27 -10.96
CA PHE A 116 -10.98 19.30 -11.19
C PHE A 116 -10.51 18.08 -11.98
N ILE A 117 -10.94 16.88 -11.57
CA ILE A 117 -10.65 15.62 -12.29
C ILE A 117 -11.12 15.72 -13.75
N ARG A 118 -12.36 16.20 -13.98
CA ARG A 118 -12.93 16.39 -15.31
C ARG A 118 -12.12 17.35 -16.18
N ARG A 119 -11.60 18.44 -15.62
CA ARG A 119 -10.77 19.41 -16.36
C ARG A 119 -9.57 18.72 -17.02
N TRP A 120 -9.01 17.72 -16.35
CA TRP A 120 -7.86 16.94 -16.81
C TRP A 120 -8.25 15.68 -17.58
N ARG A 121 -9.49 15.57 -18.09
CA ARG A 121 -9.98 14.34 -18.72
C ARG A 121 -9.16 13.83 -19.89
N LEU A 122 -8.61 14.72 -20.71
CA LEU A 122 -7.78 14.32 -21.86
C LEU A 122 -6.49 13.65 -21.37
N PHE A 123 -5.87 14.22 -20.34
CA PHE A 123 -4.68 13.67 -19.73
C PHE A 123 -4.97 12.31 -19.06
N VAL A 124 -6.10 12.20 -18.34
CA VAL A 124 -6.48 10.91 -17.74
C VAL A 124 -6.74 9.85 -18.81
N TRP A 125 -7.48 10.17 -19.87
CA TRP A 125 -7.68 9.24 -20.98
C TRP A 125 -6.37 8.80 -21.63
N ALA A 126 -5.42 9.72 -21.82
CA ALA A 126 -4.10 9.37 -22.32
C ALA A 126 -3.41 8.32 -21.41
N PHE A 127 -3.46 8.49 -20.08
CA PHE A 127 -2.87 7.52 -19.14
C PHE A 127 -3.64 6.20 -19.05
N VAL A 128 -4.96 6.21 -19.22
CA VAL A 128 -5.80 4.98 -19.22
C VAL A 128 -5.48 4.12 -20.43
N LEU A 129 -5.32 4.74 -21.60
CA LEU A 129 -5.07 4.07 -22.88
C LEU A 129 -3.58 3.72 -23.10
N ALA A 130 -2.67 4.50 -22.51
CA ALA A 130 -1.22 4.38 -22.73
C ALA A 130 -0.65 2.96 -22.55
N PRO A 131 -1.00 2.17 -21.52
CA PRO A 131 -0.47 0.81 -21.40
C PRO A 131 -0.81 -0.07 -22.60
N GLY A 132 -2.05 -0.01 -23.11
CA GLY A 132 -2.45 -0.76 -24.29
C GLY A 132 -1.72 -0.32 -25.55
N VAL A 133 -1.53 0.98 -25.73
CA VAL A 133 -0.73 1.52 -26.85
C VAL A 133 0.72 1.03 -26.77
N LEU A 134 1.33 1.06 -25.59
CA LEU A 134 2.70 0.59 -25.37
C LEU A 134 2.86 -0.91 -25.62
N VAL A 135 1.85 -1.72 -25.28
CA VAL A 135 1.81 -3.16 -25.63
C VAL A 135 1.84 -3.34 -27.13
N ILE A 136 0.97 -2.64 -27.88
CA ILE A 136 0.92 -2.75 -29.35
C ILE A 136 2.24 -2.29 -29.96
N MET A 137 2.79 -1.17 -29.49
CA MET A 137 4.08 -0.64 -29.95
C MET A 137 5.27 -1.55 -29.64
N SER A 138 5.15 -2.42 -28.63
CA SER A 138 6.22 -3.36 -28.29
C SER A 138 6.43 -4.46 -29.34
N GLY A 139 5.44 -4.71 -30.22
CA GLY A 139 5.52 -5.70 -31.30
C GLY A 139 5.50 -7.16 -30.83
N ASP A 140 5.56 -7.42 -29.52
CA ASP A 140 5.58 -8.75 -28.93
C ASP A 140 4.38 -8.90 -27.97
N ILE A 141 3.23 -9.26 -28.56
CA ILE A 141 2.00 -9.56 -27.82
C ILE A 141 2.14 -10.91 -27.09
N GLY A 142 2.99 -11.81 -27.60
CA GLY A 142 3.22 -13.14 -27.03
C GLY A 142 3.72 -13.09 -25.59
N PHE A 143 4.49 -12.07 -25.23
CA PHE A 143 4.89 -11.77 -23.85
C PHE A 143 3.73 -11.74 -22.85
N TYR A 144 2.52 -11.38 -23.30
CA TYR A 144 1.33 -11.25 -22.46
C TYR A 144 0.45 -12.50 -22.44
N ASN A 145 0.82 -13.61 -23.09
CA ASN A 145 0.02 -14.84 -23.12
C ASN A 145 -0.12 -15.47 -21.73
N GLU A 146 0.90 -15.35 -20.89
CA GLU A 146 0.84 -15.79 -19.50
C GLU A 146 0.53 -14.61 -18.59
N TYR A 147 -0.15 -14.82 -17.46
CA TYR A 147 -0.46 -13.75 -16.51
C TYR A 147 0.54 -13.68 -15.34
N ALA A 148 0.81 -14.81 -14.69
CA ALA A 148 1.55 -14.89 -13.42
C ALA A 148 3.06 -15.17 -13.58
N ASP A 149 3.45 -15.90 -14.63
CA ASP A 149 4.82 -16.45 -14.80
C ASP A 149 5.66 -15.74 -15.85
N ARG A 150 5.25 -14.53 -16.24
CA ARG A 150 6.02 -13.70 -17.17
C ARG A 150 7.45 -13.47 -16.69
N ASP A 151 8.40 -13.94 -17.49
CA ASP A 151 9.80 -13.60 -17.31
C ASP A 151 10.02 -12.11 -17.60
N ARG A 152 10.28 -11.32 -16.56
CA ARG A 152 10.52 -9.88 -16.69
C ARG A 152 11.97 -9.53 -16.94
N SER A 153 12.88 -10.50 -16.83
CA SER A 153 14.31 -10.26 -17.05
C SER A 153 14.61 -10.05 -18.54
N SER A 154 13.86 -10.71 -19.41
CA SER A 154 13.90 -10.58 -20.87
C SER A 154 12.96 -9.50 -21.43
N ALA A 155 12.22 -8.77 -20.58
CA ALA A 155 11.24 -7.79 -21.02
C ALA A 155 11.89 -6.56 -21.68
N SER A 156 11.35 -6.14 -22.82
CA SER A 156 11.75 -4.91 -23.50
C SER A 156 11.42 -3.66 -22.68
N PHE A 157 12.09 -2.55 -22.99
CA PHE A 157 11.82 -1.26 -22.35
C PHE A 157 10.33 -0.86 -22.42
N LEU A 158 9.68 -1.06 -23.58
CA LEU A 158 8.28 -0.71 -23.78
C LEU A 158 7.34 -1.57 -22.92
N GLN A 159 7.62 -2.87 -22.77
CA GLN A 159 6.86 -3.77 -21.89
C GLN A 159 7.01 -3.35 -20.41
N LEU A 160 8.23 -3.01 -19.97
CA LEU A 160 8.48 -2.50 -18.62
C LEU A 160 7.80 -1.15 -18.37
N LEU A 161 7.78 -0.26 -19.37
CA LEU A 161 7.10 1.03 -19.29
C LEU A 161 5.58 0.83 -19.22
N ALA A 162 5.01 -0.06 -20.05
CA ALA A 162 3.59 -0.39 -20.05
C ALA A 162 3.13 -0.85 -18.66
N ALA A 163 3.88 -1.75 -18.03
CA ALA A 163 3.61 -2.17 -16.65
C ALA A 163 3.64 -0.99 -15.68
N LYS A 164 4.68 -0.15 -15.69
CA LYS A 164 4.77 1.01 -14.79
C LYS A 164 3.61 2.00 -14.98
N VAL A 165 3.22 2.29 -16.22
CA VAL A 165 2.10 3.18 -16.55
C VAL A 165 0.77 2.55 -16.11
N ALA A 166 0.59 1.23 -16.23
CA ALA A 166 -0.59 0.52 -15.76
C ALA A 166 -0.83 0.66 -14.25
N VAL A 167 0.24 0.68 -13.43
CA VAL A 167 0.10 0.95 -11.98
C VAL A 167 -0.41 2.37 -11.73
N ILE A 168 0.15 3.34 -12.45
CA ILE A 168 -0.20 4.77 -12.29
C ILE A 168 -1.62 5.05 -12.79
N SER A 169 -2.10 4.32 -13.80
CA SER A 169 -3.45 4.49 -14.32
C SER A 169 -4.53 3.99 -13.36
N MET A 170 -4.24 3.02 -12.47
CA MET A 170 -5.23 2.45 -11.54
C MET A 170 -5.91 3.50 -10.64
N PRO A 171 -5.19 4.36 -9.89
CA PRO A 171 -5.82 5.44 -9.13
C PRO A 171 -6.64 6.40 -10.00
N LEU A 172 -6.17 6.70 -11.22
CA LEU A 172 -6.87 7.61 -12.13
C LEU A 172 -8.20 7.02 -12.60
N ILE A 173 -8.22 5.73 -12.94
CA ILE A 173 -9.43 5.01 -13.33
C ILE A 173 -10.43 5.01 -12.18
N ALA A 174 -10.01 4.68 -10.95
CA ALA A 174 -10.89 4.68 -9.78
C ALA A 174 -11.56 6.05 -9.52
N LEU A 175 -10.79 7.14 -9.68
CA LEU A 175 -11.32 8.51 -9.58
C LEU A 175 -12.31 8.83 -10.69
N PHE A 176 -12.02 8.41 -11.93
CA PHE A 176 -12.89 8.62 -13.09
C PHE A 176 -14.19 7.81 -13.01
N VAL A 177 -14.14 6.58 -12.50
CA VAL A 177 -15.33 5.77 -12.22
C VAL A 177 -16.22 6.50 -11.20
N SER A 178 -15.62 7.03 -10.14
CA SER A 178 -16.37 7.78 -9.11
C SER A 178 -17.01 9.05 -9.66
N GLU A 179 -16.30 9.78 -10.52
CA GLU A 179 -16.79 10.98 -11.19
C GLU A 179 -18.00 10.70 -12.09
N ASN A 180 -17.90 9.67 -12.94
CA ASN A 180 -18.96 9.31 -13.87
C ASN A 180 -20.18 8.71 -13.15
N LEU A 181 -19.98 7.87 -12.13
CA LEU A 181 -21.08 7.38 -11.29
C LEU A 181 -21.79 8.52 -10.54
N TYR A 182 -21.05 9.52 -10.05
CA TYR A 182 -21.63 10.71 -9.44
C TYR A 182 -22.56 11.45 -10.42
N ARG A 183 -22.12 11.62 -11.67
CA ARG A 183 -22.93 12.28 -12.72
C ARG A 183 -24.12 11.44 -13.14
N PHE A 184 -23.95 10.13 -13.27
CA PHE A 184 -25.06 9.22 -13.55
C PHE A 184 -26.18 9.40 -12.52
N LYS A 185 -25.83 9.40 -11.23
CA LYS A 185 -26.81 9.61 -10.15
C LYS A 185 -27.51 10.98 -10.21
N ARG A 186 -26.82 12.03 -10.67
CA ARG A 186 -27.37 13.39 -10.73
C ARG A 186 -28.15 13.70 -12.01
N ARG A 187 -27.76 13.11 -13.14
CA ARG A 187 -28.30 13.43 -14.48
C ARG A 187 -29.11 12.29 -15.10
N GLY A 188 -29.00 11.07 -14.59
CA GLY A 188 -29.70 9.89 -15.11
C GLY A 188 -29.25 9.41 -16.51
N SER A 189 -28.21 10.01 -17.11
CA SER A 189 -27.81 9.67 -18.48
C SER A 189 -27.04 8.35 -18.54
N PHE A 190 -27.57 7.41 -19.32
CA PHE A 190 -26.96 6.09 -19.58
C PHE A 190 -25.52 6.19 -20.14
N PHE A 191 -25.18 7.27 -20.84
CA PHE A 191 -23.83 7.53 -21.32
C PHE A 191 -22.77 7.45 -20.21
N TYR A 192 -23.05 8.01 -19.03
CA TYR A 192 -22.11 7.95 -17.91
C TYR A 192 -21.90 6.53 -17.37
N LEU A 193 -22.93 5.70 -17.42
CA LEU A 193 -22.83 4.29 -17.04
C LEU A 193 -21.98 3.51 -18.06
N LEU A 194 -22.17 3.77 -19.35
CA LEU A 194 -21.35 3.17 -20.42
C LEU A 194 -19.87 3.54 -20.28
N VAL A 195 -19.56 4.80 -19.94
CA VAL A 195 -18.18 5.21 -19.64
C VAL A 195 -17.60 4.46 -18.44
N VAL A 196 -18.40 4.21 -17.38
CA VAL A 196 -17.96 3.42 -16.23
C VAL A 196 -17.63 1.98 -16.65
N VAL A 197 -18.49 1.34 -17.43
CA VAL A 197 -18.24 -0.02 -17.95
C VAL A 197 -16.95 -0.05 -18.76
N PHE A 198 -16.76 0.92 -19.65
CA PHE A 198 -15.54 1.05 -20.45
C PHE A 198 -14.29 1.21 -19.57
N LEU A 199 -14.34 2.05 -18.55
CA LEU A 199 -13.23 2.22 -17.60
C LEU A 199 -12.91 0.94 -16.84
N MET A 200 -13.91 0.13 -16.48
CA MET A 200 -13.70 -1.16 -15.81
C MET A 200 -13.01 -2.17 -16.75
N VAL A 201 -13.33 -2.17 -18.05
CA VAL A 201 -12.63 -2.99 -19.05
C VAL A 201 -11.15 -2.60 -19.12
N PHE A 202 -10.84 -1.31 -19.18
CA PHE A 202 -9.44 -0.84 -19.15
C PHE A 202 -8.74 -1.10 -17.82
N ALA A 203 -9.46 -1.08 -16.69
CA ALA A 203 -8.90 -1.49 -15.41
C ALA A 203 -8.44 -2.95 -15.46
N SER A 204 -9.30 -3.84 -15.96
CA SER A 204 -8.99 -5.26 -16.13
C SER A 204 -7.83 -5.47 -17.10
N LEU A 205 -7.82 -4.78 -18.24
CA LEU A 205 -6.71 -4.85 -19.21
C LEU A 205 -5.39 -4.40 -18.59
N ASN A 206 -5.38 -3.27 -17.87
CA ASN A 206 -4.16 -2.76 -17.24
C ASN A 206 -3.70 -3.66 -16.07
N CYS A 207 -4.63 -4.27 -15.32
CA CYS A 207 -4.30 -5.32 -14.36
C CYS A 207 -3.64 -6.51 -15.06
N TYR A 208 -4.16 -6.90 -16.25
CA TYR A 208 -3.61 -7.96 -17.09
C TYR A 208 -2.21 -7.62 -17.58
N ILE A 209 -2.01 -6.43 -18.18
CA ILE A 209 -0.72 -5.93 -18.66
C ILE A 209 0.32 -5.92 -17.54
N HIS A 210 -0.08 -5.51 -16.33
CA HIS A 210 0.86 -5.50 -15.22
C HIS A 210 1.22 -6.91 -14.72
N GLY A 211 0.30 -7.87 -14.69
CA GLY A 211 0.64 -9.26 -14.31
C GLY A 211 0.92 -9.49 -12.81
N LYS A 212 0.57 -8.55 -11.92
CA LYS A 212 0.74 -8.75 -10.45
C LYS A 212 -0.55 -8.48 -9.69
N ARG A 213 -0.81 -9.34 -8.69
CA ARG A 213 -1.88 -9.18 -7.69
C ARG A 213 -1.91 -7.83 -6.97
N SER A 214 -0.74 -7.21 -6.78
CA SER A 214 -0.65 -5.92 -6.09
C SER A 214 -1.39 -4.80 -6.81
N VAL A 215 -1.47 -4.84 -8.15
CA VAL A 215 -2.15 -3.80 -8.94
C VAL A 215 -3.66 -3.92 -8.82
N VAL A 216 -4.18 -5.14 -8.78
CA VAL A 216 -5.61 -5.39 -8.50
C VAL A 216 -5.97 -4.86 -7.12
N ALA A 217 -5.15 -5.14 -6.09
CA ALA A 217 -5.36 -4.63 -4.75
C ALA A 217 -5.32 -3.10 -4.69
N ILE A 218 -4.35 -2.46 -5.38
CA ILE A 218 -4.25 -1.00 -5.47
C ILE A 218 -5.52 -0.42 -6.10
N PHE A 219 -6.00 -1.00 -7.21
CA PHE A 219 -7.22 -0.54 -7.88
C PHE A 219 -8.45 -0.62 -6.97
N VAL A 220 -8.68 -1.78 -6.36
CA VAL A 220 -9.80 -2.00 -5.42
C VAL A 220 -9.74 -1.01 -4.27
N PHE A 221 -8.57 -0.85 -3.65
CA PHE A 221 -8.39 0.10 -2.55
C PHE A 221 -8.69 1.54 -2.99
N CYS A 222 -8.16 1.97 -4.13
CA CYS A 222 -8.39 3.32 -4.66
C CYS A 222 -9.87 3.56 -4.95
N LEU A 223 -10.58 2.56 -5.48
CA LEU A 223 -12.00 2.61 -5.79
C LEU A 223 -12.86 2.72 -4.51
N LEU A 224 -12.54 1.93 -3.49
CA LEU A 224 -13.23 1.99 -2.21
C LEU A 224 -12.99 3.32 -1.50
N LEU A 225 -11.75 3.82 -1.52
CA LEU A 225 -11.38 5.11 -0.98
C LEU A 225 -12.13 6.24 -1.71
N SER A 226 -12.17 6.21 -3.03
CA SER A 226 -12.84 7.23 -3.82
C SER A 226 -14.35 7.22 -3.57
N PHE A 227 -14.99 6.04 -3.48
CA PHE A 227 -16.41 5.92 -3.13
C PHE A 227 -16.73 6.44 -1.74
N PHE A 228 -15.90 6.12 -0.74
CA PHE A 228 -16.08 6.63 0.62
C PHE A 228 -16.01 8.15 0.66
N VAL A 229 -15.00 8.73 0.00
CA VAL A 229 -14.73 10.16 0.05
C VAL A 229 -15.73 10.97 -0.79
N THR A 230 -16.12 10.47 -1.96
CA THR A 230 -17.08 11.14 -2.85
C THR A 230 -18.54 10.93 -2.47
N LYS A 231 -18.84 9.95 -1.58
CA LYS A 231 -20.20 9.60 -1.14
C LYS A 231 -21.15 9.28 -2.32
N VAL A 232 -20.61 8.79 -3.42
CA VAL A 232 -21.38 8.42 -4.63
C VAL A 232 -22.42 7.34 -4.30
N ILE A 233 -21.97 6.33 -3.55
CA ILE A 233 -22.79 5.25 -3.02
C ILE A 233 -23.10 5.47 -1.53
N SER A 234 -24.20 4.87 -1.06
CA SER A 234 -24.56 4.91 0.37
C SER A 234 -23.56 4.12 1.21
N ARG A 235 -23.48 4.38 2.52
CA ARG A 235 -22.54 3.66 3.42
C ARG A 235 -22.85 2.16 3.51
N LYS A 236 -24.14 1.79 3.46
CA LYS A 236 -24.58 0.40 3.42
C LYS A 236 -24.11 -0.27 2.12
N ALA A 237 -24.30 0.39 0.98
CA ALA A 237 -23.81 -0.11 -0.30
C ALA A 237 -22.27 -0.20 -0.34
N LEU A 238 -21.55 0.76 0.24
CA LEU A 238 -20.10 0.71 0.34
C LEU A 238 -19.63 -0.50 1.17
N ALA A 239 -20.30 -0.81 2.29
CA ALA A 239 -20.00 -2.00 3.08
C ALA A 239 -20.20 -3.29 2.25
N SER A 240 -21.30 -3.37 1.48
CA SER A 240 -21.53 -4.48 0.55
C SER A 240 -20.44 -4.58 -0.53
N VAL A 241 -20.04 -3.45 -1.12
CA VAL A 241 -18.97 -3.41 -2.13
C VAL A 241 -17.62 -3.83 -1.53
N ILE A 242 -17.32 -3.47 -0.28
CA ILE A 242 -16.12 -3.96 0.43
C ILE A 242 -16.16 -5.49 0.55
N ILE A 243 -17.27 -6.06 1.00
CA ILE A 243 -17.42 -7.52 1.13
C ILE A 243 -17.27 -8.21 -0.23
N ILE A 244 -17.95 -7.70 -1.27
CA ILE A 244 -17.86 -8.22 -2.63
C ILE A 244 -16.42 -8.12 -3.15
N SER A 245 -15.72 -7.02 -2.88
CA SER A 245 -14.32 -6.84 -3.29
C SER A 245 -13.39 -7.82 -2.62
N ILE A 246 -13.61 -8.12 -1.33
CA ILE A 246 -12.85 -9.14 -0.59
C ILE A 246 -13.08 -10.53 -1.20
N LEU A 247 -14.34 -10.89 -1.46
CA LEU A 247 -14.68 -12.18 -2.08
C LEU A 247 -14.09 -12.30 -3.49
N PHE A 248 -14.24 -11.25 -4.31
CA PHE A 248 -13.65 -11.18 -5.64
C PHE A 248 -12.12 -11.31 -5.59
N PHE A 249 -11.47 -10.60 -4.68
CA PHE A 249 -10.02 -10.66 -4.54
C PHE A 249 -9.55 -12.03 -4.06
N GLY A 250 -10.27 -12.65 -3.13
CA GLY A 250 -10.02 -14.03 -2.70
C GLY A 250 -10.13 -15.03 -3.86
N PHE A 251 -11.19 -14.92 -4.66
CA PHE A 251 -11.35 -15.74 -5.87
C PHE A 251 -10.23 -15.48 -6.90
N PHE A 252 -9.88 -14.23 -7.14
CA PHE A 252 -8.77 -13.86 -8.02
C PHE A 252 -7.44 -14.48 -7.57
N LEU A 253 -7.15 -14.47 -6.27
CA LEU A 253 -5.93 -15.08 -5.73
C LEU A 253 -5.92 -16.60 -5.89
N PHE A 254 -7.08 -17.24 -5.73
CA PHE A 254 -7.23 -18.67 -6.00
C PHE A 254 -6.95 -18.98 -7.48
N SER A 255 -7.51 -18.20 -8.40
CA SER A 255 -7.28 -18.36 -9.86
C SER A 255 -5.89 -17.94 -10.32
N TYR A 256 -5.15 -17.14 -9.55
CA TYR A 256 -3.80 -16.67 -9.92
C TYR A 256 -2.75 -17.79 -9.97
N GLY A 257 -3.02 -18.95 -9.38
CA GLY A 257 -2.23 -20.18 -9.54
C GLY A 257 -0.86 -20.20 -8.82
N LYS A 258 -0.19 -19.05 -8.67
CA LYS A 258 1.19 -18.98 -8.16
C LYS A 258 1.37 -19.20 -6.64
N ASN A 259 0.27 -19.34 -5.90
CA ASN A 259 0.31 -19.67 -4.46
C ASN A 259 -0.13 -21.11 -4.16
N ILE A 260 -0.45 -21.89 -5.19
CA ILE A 260 -0.82 -23.31 -5.09
C ILE A 260 0.23 -24.13 -5.85
N GLU A 261 1.49 -23.66 -5.85
CA GLU A 261 2.59 -24.47 -6.33
C GLU A 261 3.05 -25.40 -5.20
N THR A 262 2.79 -26.70 -5.40
CA THR A 262 3.47 -27.87 -4.80
C THR A 262 3.22 -28.22 -3.33
N GLY A 263 2.20 -27.66 -2.70
CA GLY A 263 1.77 -28.09 -1.37
C GLY A 263 0.26 -28.02 -1.18
N SER A 264 -0.39 -29.18 -1.04
CA SER A 264 -1.85 -29.32 -0.89
C SER A 264 -2.32 -29.09 0.56
N GLY A 265 -1.88 -28.01 1.21
CA GLY A 265 -2.18 -27.73 2.62
C GLY A 265 -2.64 -26.31 2.90
N PHE A 266 -3.61 -26.16 3.82
CA PHE A 266 -4.07 -24.87 4.35
C PHE A 266 -2.90 -24.01 4.88
N VAL A 267 -1.91 -24.63 5.54
CA VAL A 267 -0.73 -23.95 6.10
C VAL A 267 0.11 -23.24 5.03
N GLN A 268 0.37 -23.90 3.90
CA GLN A 268 1.17 -23.32 2.80
C GLN A 268 0.42 -22.16 2.11
N ALA A 269 -0.90 -22.29 1.95
CA ALA A 269 -1.73 -21.20 1.44
C ALA A 269 -1.69 -19.98 2.36
N VAL A 270 -1.79 -20.19 3.69
CA VAL A 270 -1.67 -19.10 4.67
C VAL A 270 -0.27 -18.48 4.66
N GLN A 271 0.79 -19.28 4.58
CA GLN A 271 2.17 -18.77 4.47
C GLN A 271 2.38 -17.95 3.20
N GLY A 272 1.88 -18.40 2.05
CA GLY A 272 1.94 -17.64 0.80
C GLY A 272 1.22 -16.30 0.93
N LEU A 273 -0.04 -16.32 1.42
CA LEU A 273 -0.79 -15.08 1.69
C LEU A 273 -0.07 -14.16 2.68
N ARG A 274 0.61 -14.73 3.68
CA ARG A 274 1.40 -13.97 4.66
C ARG A 274 2.58 -13.27 3.98
N ILE A 275 3.39 -13.95 3.15
CA ILE A 275 4.51 -13.32 2.43
C ILE A 275 4.05 -12.08 1.65
N ASP A 276 2.87 -12.18 1.03
CA ASP A 276 2.38 -11.18 0.10
C ASP A 276 1.68 -10.00 0.75
N PHE A 277 0.80 -10.30 1.71
CA PHE A 277 -0.14 -9.33 2.26
C PHE A 277 0.19 -8.91 3.68
N SER A 278 0.94 -9.71 4.43
CA SER A 278 1.36 -9.30 5.77
C SER A 278 2.66 -8.51 5.74
N ARG A 279 2.86 -7.69 6.76
CA ARG A 279 4.14 -7.01 7.04
C ARG A 279 4.63 -7.30 8.43
N ASP A 280 4.00 -8.26 9.12
CA ASP A 280 4.40 -8.69 10.44
C ASP A 280 5.72 -9.47 10.40
N TYR A 281 5.86 -10.43 9.48
CA TYR A 281 7.11 -11.19 9.33
C TYR A 281 8.27 -10.29 8.98
N GLY A 282 8.07 -9.30 8.08
CA GLY A 282 9.12 -8.39 7.68
C GLY A 282 9.63 -7.56 8.85
N LEU A 283 8.73 -7.12 9.74
CA LEU A 283 9.12 -6.37 10.92
C LEU A 283 9.74 -7.26 12.00
N LYS A 284 9.18 -8.45 12.28
CA LYS A 284 9.77 -9.42 13.22
C LYS A 284 11.18 -9.84 12.77
N PHE A 285 11.34 -10.15 11.48
CA PHE A 285 12.63 -10.43 10.86
C PHE A 285 13.64 -9.31 11.12
N THR A 286 13.26 -8.08 10.78
CA THR A 286 14.16 -6.93 10.98
C THR A 286 14.44 -6.69 12.46
N MET A 287 13.46 -6.79 13.37
CA MET A 287 13.69 -6.64 14.81
C MET A 287 14.69 -7.69 15.33
N TYR A 288 14.48 -8.95 15.00
CA TYR A 288 15.34 -10.05 15.43
C TYR A 288 16.77 -9.87 14.90
N HIS A 289 16.93 -9.62 13.60
CA HIS A 289 18.26 -9.53 13.01
C HIS A 289 18.96 -8.19 13.28
N GLU A 290 18.31 -7.05 13.05
CA GLU A 290 18.96 -5.74 13.24
C GLU A 290 19.14 -5.34 14.70
N LEU A 291 18.18 -5.67 15.57
CA LEU A 291 18.15 -5.13 16.93
C LEU A 291 18.64 -6.10 18.00
N LEU A 292 18.39 -7.40 17.83
CA LEU A 292 18.73 -8.42 18.82
C LEU A 292 20.02 -9.17 18.49
N ASN A 293 20.29 -9.42 17.21
CA ASN A 293 21.43 -10.24 16.77
C ASN A 293 22.50 -9.48 15.96
N GLU A 294 22.30 -8.19 15.71
CA GLU A 294 23.23 -7.32 14.96
C GLU A 294 23.59 -7.83 13.54
N ASN A 295 22.71 -8.65 12.95
CA ASN A 295 22.79 -9.08 11.56
C ASN A 295 22.14 -8.01 10.66
N HIS A 296 22.96 -7.14 10.09
CA HIS A 296 22.47 -6.01 9.31
C HIS A 296 21.91 -6.43 7.95
N VAL A 297 20.66 -6.05 7.69
CA VAL A 297 19.97 -6.23 6.41
C VAL A 297 20.57 -5.32 5.35
N LEU A 298 20.89 -4.08 5.74
CA LEU A 298 21.51 -3.11 4.85
C LEU A 298 23.04 -3.17 4.92
N PRO A 299 23.76 -2.82 3.83
CA PRO A 299 25.22 -2.66 3.86
C PRO A 299 25.67 -1.59 4.86
N TYR A 300 24.84 -0.55 5.04
CA TYR A 300 25.04 0.49 6.03
C TYR A 300 23.70 1.19 6.33
N ARG A 301 23.60 1.78 7.52
CA ARG A 301 22.43 2.56 7.94
C ARG A 301 22.20 3.75 7.01
N GLY A 302 20.98 3.89 6.48
CA GLY A 302 20.62 4.96 5.53
C GLY A 302 20.76 4.59 4.06
N ALA A 303 21.30 3.41 3.71
CA ALA A 303 21.56 3.01 2.33
C ALA A 303 20.31 3.07 1.43
N SER A 304 19.15 2.59 1.91
CA SER A 304 17.93 2.61 1.09
C SER A 304 17.29 4.00 1.02
N TYR A 305 17.45 4.83 2.05
CA TYR A 305 17.04 6.24 2.00
C TYR A 305 17.90 7.04 1.02
N PHE A 306 19.19 6.75 0.97
CA PHE A 306 20.08 7.34 0.00
C PHE A 306 19.72 6.90 -1.43
N PHE A 307 19.38 5.63 -1.63
CA PHE A 307 18.81 5.16 -2.89
C PHE A 307 17.51 5.88 -3.26
N LEU A 308 16.61 6.12 -2.30
CA LEU A 308 15.35 6.81 -2.57
C LEU A 308 15.58 8.20 -3.17
N VAL A 309 16.50 8.97 -2.57
CA VAL A 309 16.87 10.32 -3.01
C VAL A 309 17.65 10.30 -4.32
N THR A 310 18.42 9.25 -4.60
CA THR A 310 19.26 9.13 -5.80
C THR A 310 18.66 8.21 -6.87
N SER A 311 17.39 7.82 -6.72
CA SER A 311 16.75 6.79 -7.55
C SER A 311 16.71 7.14 -9.04
N PHE A 312 16.68 8.44 -9.37
CA PHE A 312 16.70 8.97 -10.73
C PHE A 312 18.07 8.90 -11.42
N ILE A 313 19.17 8.69 -10.68
CA ILE A 313 20.51 8.56 -11.26
C ILE A 313 20.64 7.15 -11.85
N PRO A 314 20.85 6.96 -13.17
CA PRO A 314 20.93 5.62 -13.75
C PRO A 314 22.20 4.88 -13.28
N ARG A 315 22.13 3.55 -13.20
CA ARG A 315 23.27 2.70 -12.80
C ARG A 315 24.45 2.76 -13.78
N SER A 316 24.22 3.17 -15.03
CA SER A 316 25.28 3.41 -16.01
C SER A 316 26.17 4.60 -15.66
N VAL A 317 25.65 5.58 -14.90
CA VAL A 317 26.41 6.75 -14.42
C VAL A 317 27.02 6.48 -13.05
N TRP A 318 26.34 5.69 -12.22
CA TRP A 318 26.82 5.31 -10.90
C TRP A 318 26.60 3.82 -10.64
N ILE A 319 27.66 3.06 -10.89
CA ILE A 319 27.66 1.59 -10.81
C ILE A 319 27.37 1.14 -9.37
N ASP A 320 28.07 1.73 -8.39
CA ASP A 320 27.99 1.37 -6.97
C ASP A 320 26.78 1.99 -6.24
N LYS A 321 25.79 2.51 -6.96
CA LYS A 321 24.58 3.06 -6.34
C LYS A 321 23.91 1.98 -5.48
N PRO A 322 23.47 2.28 -4.23
CA PRO A 322 22.78 1.30 -3.41
C PRO A 322 21.52 0.75 -4.09
N TYR A 323 21.00 -0.35 -3.58
CA TYR A 323 19.76 -0.97 -4.07
C TYR A 323 18.55 -0.53 -3.24
N PRO A 324 17.32 -0.64 -3.79
CA PRO A 324 16.12 -0.46 -2.98
C PRO A 324 16.07 -1.47 -1.83
N TYR A 325 15.44 -1.07 -0.71
CA TYR A 325 15.37 -1.90 0.50
C TYR A 325 14.85 -3.31 0.25
N ALA A 326 13.83 -3.48 -0.62
CA ALA A 326 13.30 -4.80 -0.95
C ALA A 326 14.36 -5.79 -1.46
N VAL A 327 15.39 -5.32 -2.16
CA VAL A 327 16.48 -6.19 -2.64
C VAL A 327 17.33 -6.67 -1.47
N TYR A 328 17.81 -5.75 -0.64
CA TYR A 328 18.61 -6.08 0.54
C TYR A 328 17.85 -6.99 1.52
N PHE A 329 16.59 -6.66 1.82
CA PHE A 329 15.73 -7.48 2.65
C PHE A 329 15.58 -8.90 2.12
N THR A 330 15.44 -9.06 0.79
CA THR A 330 15.33 -10.38 0.17
C THR A 330 16.61 -11.16 0.28
N ASN A 331 17.76 -10.51 0.07
CA ASN A 331 19.05 -11.17 0.21
C ASN A 331 19.25 -11.68 1.63
N SER A 332 18.98 -10.84 2.63
CA SER A 332 19.09 -11.20 4.05
C SER A 332 18.06 -12.24 4.46
N PHE A 333 16.86 -12.23 3.87
CA PHE A 333 15.86 -13.27 4.07
C PHE A 333 16.39 -14.65 3.69
N PHE A 334 17.30 -14.75 2.71
CA PHE A 334 17.97 -16.00 2.34
C PHE A 334 19.38 -16.17 2.95
N GLY A 335 19.75 -15.31 3.91
CA GLY A 335 21.02 -15.42 4.66
C GLY A 335 22.16 -14.55 4.17
N ASN A 336 21.99 -13.81 3.07
CA ASN A 336 22.99 -12.90 2.54
C ASN A 336 22.79 -11.50 3.15
N PHE A 337 23.27 -11.33 4.37
CA PHE A 337 23.28 -10.05 5.09
C PHE A 337 24.30 -9.09 4.46
N GLY A 338 24.19 -7.78 4.74
CA GLY A 338 25.15 -6.77 4.28
C GLY A 338 25.15 -6.45 2.77
N GLY A 339 24.46 -7.23 1.92
CA GLY A 339 24.34 -6.95 0.49
C GLY A 339 25.42 -7.59 -0.40
N ASP A 340 26.10 -8.62 0.09
CA ASP A 340 27.20 -9.31 -0.61
C ASP A 340 26.76 -10.10 -1.86
N TYR A 341 25.47 -10.42 -1.96
CA TYR A 341 24.88 -11.11 -3.11
C TYR A 341 23.50 -10.53 -3.43
N LEU A 342 23.13 -10.44 -4.72
CA LEU A 342 21.85 -9.89 -5.17
C LEU A 342 21.08 -10.89 -6.02
N TYR A 343 19.91 -11.33 -5.54
CA TYR A 343 19.04 -12.25 -6.29
C TYR A 343 18.33 -11.61 -7.51
N GLY A 344 18.45 -10.31 -7.71
CA GLY A 344 17.84 -9.60 -8.84
C GLY A 344 16.32 -9.36 -8.72
N TRP A 345 15.68 -9.80 -7.64
CA TRP A 345 14.28 -9.54 -7.32
C TRP A 345 14.12 -9.07 -5.86
N GLY A 346 12.88 -8.74 -5.47
CA GLY A 346 12.59 -8.25 -4.12
C GLY A 346 11.24 -8.72 -3.60
N LEU A 347 11.22 -9.27 -2.38
CA LEU A 347 10.06 -9.45 -1.52
C LEU A 347 9.41 -8.10 -1.23
N THR A 348 8.09 -8.12 -1.03
CA THR A 348 7.37 -6.89 -0.75
C THR A 348 7.59 -6.49 0.71
N THR A 349 8.28 -5.38 0.90
CA THR A 349 8.56 -4.81 2.23
C THR A 349 7.64 -3.62 2.53
N SER A 350 7.77 -3.05 3.73
CA SER A 350 7.08 -1.83 4.14
C SER A 350 8.06 -0.78 4.63
N PHE A 351 7.60 0.47 4.68
CA PHE A 351 8.36 1.57 5.28
C PHE A 351 8.72 1.31 6.76
N VAL A 352 7.95 0.49 7.48
CA VAL A 352 8.19 0.20 8.91
C VAL A 352 9.46 -0.61 9.08
N ALA A 353 9.57 -1.75 8.39
CA ALA A 353 10.77 -2.58 8.43
C ALA A 353 11.98 -1.84 7.86
N GLU A 354 11.78 -1.03 6.82
CA GLU A 354 12.83 -0.19 6.24
C GLU A 354 13.34 0.86 7.24
N ALA A 355 12.45 1.50 8.00
CA ALA A 355 12.84 2.47 9.03
C ALA A 355 13.69 1.83 10.12
N VAL A 356 13.33 0.62 10.57
CA VAL A 356 14.13 -0.12 11.56
C VAL A 356 15.50 -0.48 10.99
N SER A 357 15.59 -0.96 9.75
CA SER A 357 16.90 -1.30 9.15
C SER A 357 17.79 -0.07 8.94
N ASN A 358 17.22 1.09 8.60
CA ASN A 358 18.01 2.30 8.41
C ASN A 358 18.40 3.01 9.71
N LEU A 359 17.58 2.90 10.76
CA LEU A 359 17.71 3.73 11.98
C LEU A 359 17.87 2.90 13.27
N GLY A 360 17.87 1.57 13.19
CA GLY A 360 17.87 0.67 14.35
C GLY A 360 16.66 0.92 15.26
N TRP A 361 16.90 0.95 16.57
CA TRP A 361 15.89 1.24 17.60
C TRP A 361 15.15 2.56 17.37
N LEU A 362 15.82 3.59 16.82
CA LEU A 362 15.19 4.86 16.50
C LEU A 362 14.15 4.72 15.38
N GLY A 363 14.28 3.71 14.51
CA GLY A 363 13.31 3.41 13.46
C GLY A 363 11.94 3.05 14.02
N LEU A 364 11.90 2.33 15.16
CA LEU A 364 10.66 2.00 15.86
C LEU A 364 9.94 3.26 16.35
N VAL A 365 10.68 4.26 16.85
CA VAL A 365 10.09 5.52 17.33
C VAL A 365 9.75 6.47 16.17
N PHE A 366 10.60 6.50 15.14
CA PHE A 366 10.45 7.36 13.99
C PHE A 366 9.17 7.06 13.19
N PHE A 367 8.87 5.78 12.94
CA PHE A 367 7.69 5.38 12.18
C PHE A 367 6.36 5.96 12.68
N PRO A 368 5.92 5.72 13.93
CA PRO A 368 4.62 6.20 14.39
C PRO A 368 4.57 7.73 14.44
N ILE A 369 5.67 8.38 14.82
CA ILE A 369 5.75 9.85 14.85
C ILE A 369 5.62 10.43 13.43
N PHE A 370 6.34 9.87 12.46
CA PHE A 370 6.28 10.27 11.06
C PHE A 370 4.84 10.15 10.53
N TYR A 371 4.18 9.01 10.77
CA TYR A 371 2.81 8.79 10.31
C TYR A 371 1.81 9.76 10.94
N ILE A 372 1.91 9.98 12.25
CA ILE A 372 1.02 10.91 12.95
C ILE A 372 1.23 12.33 12.45
N PHE A 373 2.49 12.75 12.29
CA PHE A 373 2.83 14.06 11.75
C PHE A 373 2.25 14.26 10.34
N CYS A 374 2.53 13.32 9.43
CA CYS A 374 2.07 13.37 8.05
C CYS A 374 0.55 13.39 7.96
N LEU A 375 -0.15 12.48 8.65
CA LEU A 375 -1.61 12.44 8.64
C LEU A 375 -2.24 13.71 9.21
N LYS A 376 -1.72 14.24 10.32
CA LYS A 376 -2.20 15.54 10.86
C LYS A 376 -1.98 16.69 9.88
N ARG A 377 -0.91 16.67 9.09
CA ARG A 377 -0.64 17.68 8.04
C ARG A 377 -1.55 17.48 6.82
N ILE A 378 -1.85 16.24 6.45
CA ILE A 378 -2.77 15.90 5.36
C ILE A 378 -4.20 16.29 5.74
N ASP A 379 -4.65 15.98 6.96
CA ASP A 379 -6.00 16.32 7.45
C ASP A 379 -6.27 17.83 7.45
N LYS A 380 -5.23 18.64 7.66
CA LYS A 380 -5.30 20.12 7.59
C LYS A 380 -5.37 20.67 6.18
N GLN A 381 -5.23 19.86 5.13
CA GLN A 381 -5.28 20.33 3.75
C GLN A 381 -6.70 20.75 3.37
N LYS A 382 -6.87 22.00 2.91
CA LYS A 382 -8.15 22.48 2.36
C LYS A 382 -8.49 21.82 1.01
N ASN A 383 -7.48 21.33 0.28
CA ASN A 383 -7.67 20.67 -1.01
C ASN A 383 -8.03 19.19 -0.80
N MET A 384 -9.22 18.80 -1.23
CA MET A 384 -9.70 17.41 -1.16
C MET A 384 -8.84 16.45 -2.00
N SER A 385 -8.35 16.87 -3.18
CA SER A 385 -7.44 16.03 -3.99
C SER A 385 -6.16 15.71 -3.22
N ALA A 386 -5.59 16.71 -2.55
CA ALA A 386 -4.39 16.54 -1.75
C ALA A 386 -4.66 15.65 -0.54
N ARG A 387 -5.82 15.77 0.11
CA ARG A 387 -6.21 14.87 1.22
C ARG A 387 -6.26 13.41 0.78
N ILE A 388 -7.01 13.12 -0.30
CA ILE A 388 -7.18 11.76 -0.81
C ILE A 388 -5.84 11.17 -1.22
N LEU A 389 -5.06 11.92 -2.03
CA LEU A 389 -3.76 11.45 -2.47
C LEU A 389 -2.82 11.23 -1.28
N GLY A 390 -2.84 12.13 -0.29
CA GLY A 390 -2.07 11.98 0.94
C GLY A 390 -2.43 10.71 1.70
N TYR A 391 -3.73 10.43 1.93
CA TYR A 391 -4.16 9.19 2.59
C TYR A 391 -3.73 7.95 1.80
N MET A 392 -3.86 8.00 0.48
CA MET A 392 -3.45 6.92 -0.41
C MET A 392 -1.96 6.64 -0.29
N ILE A 393 -1.11 7.68 -0.30
CA ILE A 393 0.33 7.56 -0.08
C ILE A 393 0.63 6.94 1.28
N MET A 394 0.00 7.41 2.36
CA MET A 394 0.28 6.87 3.71
C MET A 394 -0.08 5.39 3.82
N VAL A 395 -1.20 4.98 3.22
CA VAL A 395 -1.60 3.57 3.17
C VAL A 395 -0.63 2.75 2.31
N LEU A 396 -0.23 3.26 1.14
CA LEU A 396 0.75 2.59 0.30
C LEU A 396 2.09 2.42 1.02
N LEU A 397 2.57 3.42 1.76
CA LEU A 397 3.82 3.28 2.53
C LEU A 397 3.75 2.19 3.62
N LEU A 398 2.56 1.85 4.13
CA LEU A 398 2.39 0.68 5.00
C LEU A 398 2.49 -0.63 4.22
N ALA A 399 2.00 -0.62 2.99
CA ALA A 399 1.83 -1.81 2.18
C ALA A 399 3.04 -2.16 1.31
N ILE A 400 3.80 -1.17 0.86
CA ILE A 400 4.90 -1.31 -0.09
C ILE A 400 6.08 -0.41 0.30
N GLN A 401 7.26 -0.69 -0.25
CA GLN A 401 8.45 0.15 -0.08
C GLN A 401 8.25 1.58 -0.64
N PRO A 402 8.90 2.61 -0.06
CA PRO A 402 8.72 4.02 -0.42
C PRO A 402 8.99 4.34 -1.88
N VAL A 403 10.01 3.71 -2.49
CA VAL A 403 10.33 3.96 -3.90
C VAL A 403 9.16 3.63 -4.84
N ALA A 404 8.34 2.64 -4.49
CA ALA A 404 7.19 2.27 -5.30
C ALA A 404 6.05 3.31 -5.22
N ALA A 405 6.01 4.12 -4.15
CA ALA A 405 5.08 5.24 -4.00
C ALA A 405 5.65 6.58 -4.48
N PHE A 406 6.91 6.63 -4.92
CA PHE A 406 7.64 7.87 -5.23
C PHE A 406 6.95 8.78 -6.25
N PRO A 407 6.40 8.28 -7.39
CA PRO A 407 5.69 9.14 -8.34
C PRO A 407 4.47 9.84 -7.72
N LEU A 408 3.73 9.14 -6.84
CA LEU A 408 2.58 9.68 -6.14
C LEU A 408 3.01 10.71 -5.09
N ILE A 409 4.11 10.45 -4.37
CA ILE A 409 4.71 11.40 -3.43
C ILE A 409 5.09 12.68 -4.16
N LEU A 410 5.76 12.60 -5.31
CA LEU A 410 6.13 13.77 -6.10
C LEU A 410 4.90 14.56 -6.56
N ALA A 411 3.87 13.86 -7.07
CA ALA A 411 2.61 14.48 -7.45
C ALA A 411 1.93 15.21 -6.27
N PHE A 412 1.95 14.61 -5.08
CA PHE A 412 1.43 15.23 -3.87
C PHE A 412 2.22 16.48 -3.47
N LEU A 413 3.55 16.40 -3.46
CA LEU A 413 4.42 17.53 -3.14
C LEU A 413 4.20 18.68 -4.12
N MET A 414 4.14 18.41 -5.42
CA MET A 414 3.82 19.40 -6.43
C MET A 414 2.46 20.08 -6.13
N MET A 415 1.40 19.31 -5.85
CA MET A 415 0.10 19.89 -5.52
C MET A 415 0.10 20.77 -4.27
N VAL A 416 0.88 20.42 -3.24
CA VAL A 416 0.97 21.21 -2.01
C VAL A 416 1.83 22.47 -2.21
N LEU A 417 2.95 22.36 -2.94
CA LEU A 417 3.90 23.45 -3.16
C LEU A 417 3.39 24.47 -4.19
N PHE A 418 2.86 24.04 -5.34
CA PHE A 418 2.37 24.97 -6.37
C PHE A 418 1.13 25.75 -5.93
N LYS A 419 0.35 25.22 -4.99
CA LYS A 419 -0.79 25.96 -4.40
C LYS A 419 -0.35 27.18 -3.58
N LYS A 420 0.86 27.19 -3.03
CA LYS A 420 1.40 28.36 -2.33
C LYS A 420 1.86 29.47 -3.29
N LYS A 421 2.20 29.15 -4.54
CA LYS A 421 2.72 30.13 -5.53
C LYS A 421 1.63 30.84 -6.35
N ILE A 422 0.42 30.29 -6.48
CA ILE A 422 -0.67 30.90 -7.28
C ILE A 422 -1.44 32.01 -6.50
N VAL A 423 -0.92 32.46 -5.35
CA VAL A 423 -1.46 33.63 -4.59
C VAL A 423 -0.68 34.92 -4.88
N PHE A 424 0.26 34.94 -5.83
CA PHE A 424 1.00 36.15 -6.18
C PHE A 424 0.34 36.96 -7.30
N LYS A 425 -0.01 38.22 -6.95
CA LYS A 425 -0.45 39.38 -7.75
C LYS A 425 -1.86 39.32 -8.36
N GLY A 426 -2.86 39.42 -7.49
CA GLY A 426 -4.10 40.15 -7.78
C GLY A 426 -4.23 41.28 -6.77
N GLY A 427 -3.51 42.38 -7.00
CA GLY A 427 -3.43 43.50 -6.07
C GLY A 427 -3.34 44.82 -6.82
N ARG A 428 -4.54 45.40 -7.00
CA ARG A 428 -4.88 46.75 -7.46
C ARG A 428 -4.52 47.13 -8.89
#